data_AF-A0A7R9NX59-F1
#
_entry.id   AF-A0A7R9NX59-F1
#
_cell.length_a   1.000
_cell.length_b   1.000
_cell.length_c   1.000
_cell.angle_alpha   90.00
_cell.angle_beta   90.00
_cell.angle_gamma   90.00
#
_symmetry.space_group_name_H-M   'P 1'
#
loop_
_entity.id
_entity.type
_entity.pdbx_description
1 polymer ?
#
loop_
_entity_poly.entity_id
_entity_poly.type
_entity_poly.pdbx_seq_one_letter_code
_entity_poly.pdbx_strand_id
1 'polypeptide(L)'
;MIAVNGAGLAMATMDIIKLYGKEPANFLDVGGNVNEEQVLKAFQILTSDENVKAILVNVFGGIVNCATIANGIVNASKTIQLNIPLIVRLEGMIY
;
A
#
# COMPACT_ATOMS: atom_id res chain seq x y z
N MET A 1 -3.48 -7.71 3.30
CA MET A 1 -3.97 -6.55 2.55
C MET A 1 -2.97 -6.17 1.47
N ILE A 2 -3.45 -5.64 0.35
CA ILE A 2 -2.62 -5.03 -0.70
C ILE A 2 -2.95 -3.54 -0.81
N ALA A 3 -1.95 -2.66 -0.88
CA ALA A 3 -2.07 -1.27 -1.29
C ALA A 3 -1.26 -1.05 -2.57
N VAL A 4 -1.89 -0.59 -3.63
CA VAL A 4 -1.39 -0.58 -5.01
C VAL A 4 -1.83 0.69 -5.71
N ASN A 5 -1.15 1.10 -6.78
CA ASN A 5 -1.66 2.15 -7.65
C ASN A 5 -2.01 1.60 -9.04
N GLY A 6 -3.20 1.93 -9.51
CA GLY A 6 -3.72 1.54 -10.81
C GLY A 6 -4.25 0.11 -10.85
N ALA A 7 -5.36 -0.06 -11.57
CA ALA A 7 -6.09 -1.32 -11.64
C ALA A 7 -5.26 -2.51 -12.18
N GLY A 8 -4.38 -2.28 -13.17
CA GLY A 8 -3.56 -3.34 -13.75
C GLY A 8 -2.57 -3.95 -12.76
N LEU A 9 -1.87 -3.10 -12.00
CA LEU A 9 -0.94 -3.54 -10.97
C LEU A 9 -1.68 -4.22 -9.80
N ALA A 10 -2.87 -3.71 -9.46
CA ALA A 10 -3.73 -4.31 -8.46
C ALA A 10 -4.12 -5.75 -8.82
N MET A 11 -4.66 -5.96 -10.02
CA MET A 11 -5.06 -7.29 -10.49
C MET A 11 -3.88 -8.25 -10.58
N ALA A 12 -2.76 -7.82 -11.15
CA ALA A 12 -1.55 -8.65 -11.23
C ALA A 12 -1.03 -9.05 -9.83
N THR A 13 -1.06 -8.14 -8.87
CA THR A 13 -0.64 -8.44 -7.48
C THR A 13 -1.59 -9.43 -6.82
N MET A 14 -2.90 -9.29 -7.04
CA MET A 14 -3.90 -10.25 -6.55
C MET A 14 -3.72 -11.64 -7.16
N ASP A 15 -3.48 -11.72 -8.48
CA ASP A 15 -3.24 -12.98 -9.19
C ASP A 15 -1.99 -13.68 -8.68
N ILE A 16 -0.89 -12.94 -8.41
CA ILE A 16 0.32 -13.50 -7.80
C ILE A 16 0.00 -14.09 -6.43
N ILE A 17 -0.76 -13.40 -5.58
CA ILE A 17 -1.13 -13.92 -4.26
C ILE A 17 -1.99 -15.19 -4.37
N LYS A 18 -2.93 -15.21 -5.32
CA LYS A 18 -3.75 -16.39 -5.62
C LYS A 18 -2.95 -17.57 -6.15
N LEU A 19 -1.96 -17.31 -7.00
CA LEU A 19 -1.06 -18.34 -7.53
C LEU A 19 -0.33 -19.10 -6.40
N TYR A 20 -0.05 -18.43 -5.28
CA TYR A 20 0.53 -19.04 -4.07
C TYR A 20 -0.53 -19.56 -3.08
N GLY A 21 -1.78 -19.76 -3.50
CA GLY A 21 -2.85 -20.38 -2.71
C GLY A 21 -3.34 -19.51 -1.56
N LYS A 22 -3.20 -18.19 -1.66
CA LYS A 22 -3.65 -17.22 -0.65
C LYS A 22 -4.67 -16.26 -1.26
N GLU A 23 -5.44 -15.61 -0.39
CA GLU A 23 -6.37 -14.57 -0.78
C GLU A 23 -6.04 -13.28 -0.02
N PRO A 24 -6.01 -12.11 -0.70
CA PRO A 24 -5.90 -10.83 -0.02
C PRO A 24 -7.15 -10.60 0.86
N ALA A 25 -6.95 -10.15 2.10
CA ALA A 25 -8.08 -9.76 2.96
C ALA A 25 -8.93 -8.64 2.32
N ASN A 26 -8.27 -7.72 1.62
CA ASN A 26 -8.82 -6.52 0.99
C ASN A 26 -7.71 -5.89 0.12
N PHE A 27 -8.10 -4.93 -0.72
CA PHE A 27 -7.18 -4.13 -1.52
C PHE A 27 -7.56 -2.65 -1.48
N LEU A 28 -6.57 -1.77 -1.62
CA LEU A 28 -6.73 -0.33 -1.74
C LEU A 28 -5.96 0.17 -2.96
N ASP A 29 -6.65 0.89 -3.85
CA ASP A 29 -6.02 1.59 -4.98
C ASP A 29 -5.72 3.05 -4.58
N VAL A 30 -4.46 3.45 -4.67
CA VAL A 30 -3.99 4.81 -4.41
C VAL A 30 -3.92 5.59 -5.72
N GLY A 31 -4.77 6.61 -5.83
CA GLY A 31 -4.84 7.49 -7.00
C GLY A 31 -3.59 8.34 -7.22
N GLY A 32 -3.48 8.94 -8.41
CA GLY A 32 -2.28 9.63 -8.89
C GLY A 32 -1.82 10.88 -8.12
N ASN A 33 -2.67 11.46 -7.26
CA ASN A 33 -2.38 12.68 -6.50
C ASN A 33 -2.30 12.41 -5.00
N VAL A 34 -1.66 11.30 -4.59
CA VAL A 34 -1.61 10.90 -3.19
C VAL A 34 -0.71 11.83 -2.36
N ASN A 35 -1.20 12.24 -1.19
CA ASN A 35 -0.44 12.99 -0.18
C ASN A 35 -0.30 12.19 1.13
N GLU A 36 0.53 12.69 2.06
CA GLU A 36 0.81 11.99 3.32
C GLU A 36 -0.43 11.76 4.19
N GLU A 37 -1.37 12.71 4.22
CA GLU A 37 -2.62 12.57 5.00
C GLU A 37 -3.49 11.44 4.46
N GLN A 38 -3.56 11.30 3.13
CA GLN A 38 -4.27 10.20 2.48
C GLN A 38 -3.60 8.86 2.78
N VAL A 39 -2.27 8.80 2.82
CA VAL A 39 -1.54 7.57 3.22
C VAL A 39 -1.84 7.22 4.67
N LEU A 40 -1.86 8.20 5.58
CA LEU A 40 -2.21 7.95 6.98
C LEU A 40 -3.64 7.42 7.13
N LYS A 41 -4.62 8.08 6.51
CA LYS A 41 -6.03 7.65 6.52
C LYS A 41 -6.20 6.25 5.93
N ALA A 42 -5.50 5.97 4.83
CA ALA A 42 -5.46 4.63 4.27
C ALA A 42 -5.02 3.64 5.34
N PHE A 43 -3.84 3.82 5.94
CA PHE A 43 -3.31 2.93 6.96
C PHE A 43 -4.26 2.74 8.16
N GLN A 44 -4.93 3.80 8.63
CA GLN A 44 -5.94 3.69 9.69
C GLN A 44 -7.11 2.77 9.29
N ILE A 45 -7.64 2.94 8.08
CA ILE A 45 -8.67 2.05 7.52
C ILE A 45 -8.13 0.62 7.42
N LEU A 46 -6.92 0.43 6.90
CA LEU A 46 -6.31 -0.89 6.74
C LEU A 46 -6.16 -1.61 8.08
N THR A 47 -5.71 -0.91 9.13
CA THR A 47 -5.49 -1.50 10.45
C THR A 47 -6.76 -1.67 11.27
N SER A 48 -7.88 -1.09 10.85
CA SER A 48 -9.19 -1.31 11.50
C SER A 48 -9.81 -2.67 11.18
N ASP A 49 -9.33 -3.34 10.13
CA ASP A 49 -9.77 -4.69 9.76
C ASP A 49 -8.90 -5.76 10.45
N GLU A 50 -9.49 -6.44 11.43
CA GLU A 50 -8.82 -7.50 12.21
C GLU A 50 -8.36 -8.71 11.36
N ASN A 51 -8.88 -8.86 10.13
CA ASN A 51 -8.44 -9.92 9.22
C ASN A 51 -7.10 -9.61 8.54
N VAL A 52 -6.58 -8.38 8.67
CA VAL A 52 -5.34 -7.95 8.05
C VAL A 52 -4.14 -8.44 8.86
N LYS A 53 -3.49 -9.50 8.36
CA LYS A 53 -2.30 -10.10 8.97
C LYS A 53 -0.97 -9.49 8.52
N ALA A 54 -0.98 -8.81 7.37
CA ALA A 54 0.17 -8.13 6.78
C ALA A 54 -0.30 -7.13 5.73
N ILE A 55 0.50 -6.08 5.49
CA ILE A 55 0.28 -5.07 4.46
C ILE A 55 1.39 -5.19 3.41
N LEU A 56 1.00 -5.41 2.16
CA LEU A 56 1.87 -5.30 1.00
C LEU A 56 1.58 -4.00 0.26
N VAL A 57 2.52 -3.06 0.29
CA VAL A 57 2.49 -1.85 -0.55
C VAL A 57 3.29 -2.14 -1.82
N ASN A 58 2.62 -2.15 -2.97
CA ASN A 58 3.23 -2.36 -4.27
C ASN A 58 2.86 -1.22 -5.21
N VAL A 59 3.73 -0.22 -5.33
CA VAL A 59 3.45 1.00 -6.09
C VAL A 59 4.49 1.23 -7.17
N PHE A 60 4.01 1.63 -8.34
CA PHE A 60 4.83 2.12 -9.44
C PHE A 60 4.63 3.64 -9.64
N GLY A 61 5.62 4.44 -9.24
CA GLY A 61 5.62 5.90 -9.34
C GLY A 61 5.89 6.40 -10.76
N GLY A 62 4.88 6.31 -11.62
CA GLY A 62 4.87 6.96 -12.94
C GLY A 62 4.70 8.48 -12.80
N ILE A 63 3.46 8.93 -12.60
CA ILE A 63 3.12 10.34 -12.35
C ILE A 63 3.23 10.69 -10.85
N VAL A 64 3.27 9.67 -9.99
CA VAL A 64 3.28 9.84 -8.54
C VAL A 64 4.70 9.88 -8.02
N ASN A 65 5.01 10.88 -7.18
CA ASN A 65 6.31 10.99 -6.54
C ASN A 65 6.49 9.90 -5.47
N CYS A 66 7.45 8.99 -5.67
CA CYS A 66 7.74 7.91 -4.74
C CYS A 66 8.23 8.39 -3.37
N ALA A 67 8.91 9.54 -3.28
CA ALA A 67 9.36 10.11 -2.02
C ALA A 67 8.18 10.54 -1.14
N THR A 68 7.16 11.18 -1.72
CA THR A 68 5.93 11.54 -1.00
C THR A 68 5.24 10.31 -0.41
N ILE A 69 5.15 9.23 -1.18
CA ILE A 69 4.57 7.96 -0.71
C ILE A 69 5.43 7.34 0.39
N ALA A 70 6.74 7.25 0.18
CA ALA A 70 7.65 6.66 1.16
C ALA A 70 7.60 7.40 2.50
N ASN A 71 7.65 8.74 2.47
CA ASN A 71 7.51 9.58 3.65
C ASN A 71 6.15 9.38 4.32
N GLY A 72 5.06 9.39 3.54
CA GLY A 72 3.72 9.13 4.03
C GLY A 72 3.60 7.77 4.72
N ILE A 73 4.20 6.71 4.17
CA ILE A 73 4.19 5.36 4.75
C ILE A 73 4.96 5.35 6.08
N VAL A 74 6.16 5.92 6.12
CA VAL A 74 7.01 5.96 7.33
C VAL A 74 6.33 6.78 8.43
N ASN A 75 5.74 7.92 8.09
CA ASN A 75 5.03 8.78 9.03
C ASN A 75 3.75 8.11 9.52
N ALA A 76 3.00 7.45 8.63
CA ALA A 76 1.81 6.70 9.00
C ALA A 76 2.16 5.55 9.94
N SER A 77 3.13 4.71 9.60
CA SER A 77 3.51 3.53 10.40
C SER A 77 3.94 3.90 11.81
N LYS A 78 4.63 5.05 11.98
CA LYS A 78 4.99 5.58 13.30
C LYS A 78 3.78 6.12 14.05
N THR A 79 2.96 6.92 13.38
CA THR A 79 1.78 7.57 13.98
C THR A 79 0.78 6.54 14.53
N ILE A 80 0.53 5.46 13.78
CA ILE A 80 -0.43 4.44 14.19
C ILE A 80 0.20 3.29 14.99
N GLN A 81 1.51 3.35 15.26
CA GLN A 81 2.26 2.29 15.95
C GLN A 81 1.99 0.91 15.33
N LEU A 82 2.28 0.79 14.03
CA LEU A 82 1.92 -0.39 13.25
C LEU A 82 2.61 -1.66 13.80
N ASN A 83 1.81 -2.61 14.25
CA ASN A 83 2.28 -3.87 14.86
C ASN A 83 2.22 -5.09 13.93
N ILE A 84 1.69 -4.92 12.71
CA ILE A 84 1.62 -5.98 11.70
C ILE A 84 2.73 -5.79 10.65
N PRO A 85 3.23 -6.88 10.04
CA PRO A 85 4.27 -6.80 9.02
C PRO A 85 3.87 -5.89 7.84
N LEU A 86 4.79 -4.98 7.49
CA LEU A 86 4.68 -4.08 6.35
C LEU A 86 5.78 -4.40 5.34
N ILE A 87 5.39 -4.78 4.13
CA ILE A 87 6.29 -5.06 3.00
C ILE A 87 6.05 -3.97 1.97
N VAL A 88 7.11 -3.30 1.54
CA VAL A 88 7.03 -2.16 0.62
C VAL A 88 7.92 -2.41 -0.60
N ARG A 89 7.31 -2.35 -1.79
CA ARG A 89 8.00 -2.21 -3.07
C ARG A 89 7.53 -0.92 -3.73
N LEU A 90 8.46 0.01 -3.90
CA LEU A 90 8.27 1.24 -4.66
C LEU A 90 9.23 1.22 -5.84
N GLU A 91 8.73 1.53 -7.03
CA GLU A 91 9.55 1.67 -8.23
C GLU A 91 9.04 2.86 -9.05
N GLY A 92 9.89 3.82 -9.43
CA GLY A 92 9.42 5.03 -10.11
C GLY A 92 10.39 6.20 -9.99
N MET A 93 9.97 7.37 -10.44
CA MET A 93 10.79 8.58 -10.35
C MET A 93 10.86 9.09 -8.90
N ILE A 94 12.08 9.43 -8.47
CA ILE A 94 12.40 10.01 -7.16
C ILE A 94 12.99 11.40 -7.42
N TYR A 95 12.16 12.38 -7.80
CA TYR A 95 12.58 13.77 -7.97
C TYR A 95 11.54 14.71 -7.36
#